data_AF-A0A498IVY1-F1
#
_entry.id   AF-A0A498IVY1-F1
#
_cell.length_a   1.000
_cell.length_b   1.000
_cell.length_c   1.000
_cell.angle_alpha   90.00
_cell.angle_beta   90.00
_cell.angle_gamma   90.00
#
_symmetry.space_group_name_H-M   'P 1'
#
loop_
_entity.id
_entity.type
_entity.pdbx_description
1 polymer ?
#
loop_
_entity_poly.entity_id
_entity_poly.type
_entity_poly.pdbx_seq_one_letter_code
_entity_poly.pdbx_strand_id
1 'polypeptide(L)'
;MRANQVSYTVPQILQHQGNNGNRVEAVVLEFRKWRQFMNVYGSFASGGSTCYRLRMDNKRFAPVIESVWENRNMNERDELVLEKEVLEFWRIVKDGIAMPLLIDLCTKVCLSAPSSLMCLPPELRMKILESLRGVDIAKVGRVCKELRNLASNDELWKKKYAEEFGDC
;
A
#
# COMPACT_ATOMS: atom_id res chain seq x y z
N MET A 1 -23.67 20.42 -5.66
CA MET A 1 -22.87 19.49 -6.49
C MET A 1 -21.93 18.73 -5.57
N ARG A 2 -22.07 17.41 -5.40
CA ARG A 2 -21.00 16.63 -4.73
C ARG A 2 -19.88 16.47 -5.75
N ALA A 3 -18.67 16.91 -5.41
CA ALA A 3 -17.51 16.65 -6.25
C ALA A 3 -17.29 15.14 -6.29
N ASN A 4 -17.46 14.51 -7.46
CA ASN A 4 -17.16 13.09 -7.69
C ASN A 4 -15.66 12.88 -7.97
N GLN A 5 -14.84 13.83 -7.54
CA GLN A 5 -13.43 13.86 -7.86
C GLN A 5 -12.65 14.50 -6.71
N VAL A 6 -11.49 13.92 -6.41
CA VAL A 6 -10.53 14.46 -5.45
C VAL A 6 -9.18 14.55 -6.17
N SER A 7 -8.41 15.61 -5.90
CA SER A 7 -7.06 15.75 -6.43
C SER A 7 -6.06 15.85 -5.29
N TYR A 8 -4.89 15.25 -5.46
CA TYR A 8 -3.80 15.30 -4.47
C TYR A 8 -2.43 15.35 -5.16
N THR A 9 -1.43 15.81 -4.43
CA THR A 9 -0.02 15.80 -4.86
C THR A 9 0.87 15.39 -3.68
N VAL A 10 2.17 15.21 -3.91
CA VAL A 10 3.13 14.95 -2.82
C VAL A 10 3.79 16.26 -2.36
N PRO A 11 3.97 16.49 -1.05
CA PRO A 11 4.52 17.74 -0.52
C PRO A 11 5.89 18.11 -1.10
N GLN A 12 6.71 17.12 -1.44
CA GLN A 12 8.05 17.31 -2.02
C GLN A 12 8.00 18.06 -3.36
N ILE A 13 6.93 17.90 -4.15
CA ILE A 13 6.75 18.65 -5.41
C ILE A 13 6.63 20.15 -5.13
N LEU A 14 5.93 20.51 -4.04
CA LEU A 14 5.74 21.91 -3.66
C LEU A 14 7.04 22.57 -3.18
N GLN A 15 7.96 21.79 -2.60
CA GLN A 15 9.24 22.28 -2.08
C GLN A 15 10.26 22.59 -3.18
N HIS A 16 10.21 21.86 -4.30
CA HIS A 16 11.11 22.06 -5.44
C HIS A 16 10.62 23.11 -6.46
N GLN A 17 9.45 23.70 -6.21
CA GLN A 17 8.83 24.65 -7.13
C GLN A 17 9.37 26.07 -6.90
N GLY A 18 10.60 26.32 -7.34
CA GLY A 18 11.15 27.67 -7.36
C GLY A 18 10.37 28.55 -8.35
N ASN A 19 9.56 29.48 -7.84
CA ASN A 19 8.87 30.66 -8.42
C ASN A 19 8.39 30.67 -9.90
N ASN A 20 8.48 29.56 -10.62
CA ASN A 20 8.03 29.41 -12.00
C ASN A 20 6.58 28.94 -11.98
N GLY A 21 5.71 29.71 -12.62
CA GLY A 21 4.26 29.49 -12.71
C GLY A 21 3.81 28.22 -13.45
N ASN A 22 4.62 27.17 -13.48
CA ASN A 22 4.20 25.86 -13.97
C ASN A 22 3.19 25.24 -13.01
N ARG A 23 2.14 24.62 -13.58
CA ARG A 23 1.08 23.95 -12.82
C ARG A 23 1.68 22.78 -12.03
N VAL A 24 1.39 22.71 -10.73
CA VAL A 24 1.80 21.60 -9.86
C VAL A 24 1.22 20.30 -10.42
N GLU A 25 2.09 19.32 -10.66
CA GLU A 25 1.61 18.00 -11.06
C GLU A 25 0.82 17.36 -9.91
N ALA A 26 -0.33 16.79 -10.25
CA ALA A 26 -1.26 16.23 -9.29
C ALA A 26 -1.89 14.96 -9.85
N VAL A 27 -2.26 14.07 -8.94
CA VAL A 27 -3.13 12.93 -9.22
C VAL A 27 -4.56 13.36 -9.02
N VAL A 28 -5.42 12.88 -9.92
CA VAL A 28 -6.84 13.14 -9.93
C VAL A 28 -7.56 11.80 -9.83
N LEU A 29 -8.35 11.63 -8.78
CA LEU A 29 -9.19 10.46 -8.53
C LEU A 29 -10.63 10.79 -8.86
N GLU A 30 -11.22 10.10 -9.84
CA GLU A 30 -12.62 10.21 -10.21
C GLU A 30 -13.41 8.99 -9.73
N PHE A 31 -14.52 9.23 -9.05
CA PHE A 31 -15.38 8.20 -8.46
C PHE A 31 -16.68 8.08 -9.27
N ARG A 32 -16.93 6.89 -9.81
CA ARG A 32 -18.13 6.57 -10.60
C ARG A 32 -18.89 5.41 -9.99
N LYS A 33 -20.06 5.70 -9.42
CA LYS A 33 -20.99 4.67 -8.97
C LYS A 33 -21.70 4.04 -10.17
N TRP A 34 -21.65 2.71 -10.28
CA TRP A 34 -22.37 1.93 -11.28
C TRP A 34 -23.05 0.72 -10.64
N ARG A 35 -24.38 0.77 -10.53
CA ARG A 35 -25.19 -0.24 -9.82
C ARG A 35 -24.67 -0.46 -8.39
N GLN A 36 -24.15 -1.67 -8.11
CA GLN A 36 -23.57 -2.04 -6.82
C GLN A 36 -22.06 -1.79 -6.74
N PHE A 37 -21.42 -1.31 -7.80
CA PHE A 37 -19.97 -1.11 -7.82
C PHE A 37 -19.61 0.36 -7.75
N MET A 38 -18.50 0.65 -7.09
CA MET A 38 -17.79 1.92 -7.17
C MET A 38 -16.56 1.72 -8.05
N ASN A 39 -16.48 2.43 -9.17
CA ASN A 39 -15.28 2.49 -9.98
C ASN A 39 -14.50 3.75 -9.61
N VAL A 40 -13.22 3.60 -9.31
CA VAL A 40 -12.29 4.70 -9.06
C VAL A 40 -11.28 4.73 -10.18
N TYR A 41 -11.12 5.88 -10.81
CA TYR A 41 -10.17 6.12 -11.87
C TYR A 41 -9.13 7.11 -11.36
N GLY A 42 -7.86 6.81 -11.54
CA GLY A 42 -6.77 7.70 -11.17
C GLY A 42 -5.95 8.07 -12.39
N SER A 43 -5.72 9.37 -12.57
CA SER A 43 -4.93 9.91 -13.69
C SER A 43 -4.15 11.16 -13.26
N PHE A 44 -3.23 11.61 -14.11
CA PHE A 44 -2.48 12.85 -13.88
C PHE A 44 -3.21 14.08 -14.40
N ALA A 45 -3.16 15.19 -13.65
CA ALA A 45 -3.87 16.43 -13.96
C ALA A 45 -3.35 17.12 -15.23
N SER A 46 -2.08 16.92 -15.58
CA SER A 46 -1.49 17.42 -16.83
C SER A 46 -1.93 16.63 -18.08
N GLY A 47 -2.68 15.54 -17.90
CA GLY A 47 -3.03 14.61 -18.97
C GLY A 47 -1.94 13.55 -19.20
N GLY A 48 -2.34 12.39 -19.72
CA GLY A 48 -1.46 11.26 -19.99
C GLY A 48 -2.20 9.94 -20.15
N SER A 49 -1.51 8.94 -20.71
CA SER A 49 -2.08 7.62 -21.04
C SER A 49 -2.26 6.72 -19.81
N THR A 50 -1.54 6.98 -18.72
CA THR A 50 -1.58 6.14 -17.53
C THR A 50 -2.83 6.46 -16.71
N CYS A 51 -3.79 5.54 -16.78
CA CYS A 51 -5.02 5.59 -16.00
C CYS A 51 -5.13 4.29 -15.21
N TYR A 52 -5.08 4.41 -13.88
CA TYR A 52 -5.34 3.29 -12.97
C TYR A 52 -6.82 3.20 -12.71
N ARG A 53 -7.36 1.98 -12.67
CA ARG A 53 -8.78 1.75 -12.41
C ARG A 53 -8.94 0.68 -11.35
N LEU A 54 -9.68 1.01 -10.31
CA LEU A 54 -10.09 0.09 -9.27
C LEU A 54 -11.61 -0.04 -9.26
N ARG A 55 -12.12 -1.27 -9.24
CA ARG A 55 -13.55 -1.56 -9.08
C ARG A 55 -13.77 -2.20 -7.73
N MET A 56 -14.67 -1.63 -6.94
CA MET A 56 -15.02 -2.10 -5.60
C MET A 56 -16.50 -2.44 -5.53
N ASP A 57 -16.85 -3.50 -4.80
CA ASP A 57 -18.24 -3.82 -4.48
C ASP A 57 -18.71 -2.94 -3.32
N ASN A 58 -19.66 -2.05 -3.61
CA ASN A 58 -20.24 -1.14 -2.64
C ASN A 58 -21.02 -1.88 -1.55
N LYS A 59 -21.62 -3.04 -1.86
CA LYS A 59 -22.33 -3.83 -0.83
C LYS A 59 -21.37 -4.44 0.18
N ARG A 60 -20.16 -4.78 -0.26
CA ARG A 60 -19.12 -5.34 0.61
C ARG A 60 -18.45 -4.25 1.45
N PHE A 61 -17.99 -3.17 0.81
CA PHE A 61 -17.09 -2.22 1.46
C PHE A 61 -17.76 -0.98 2.05
N ALA A 62 -18.96 -0.57 1.60
CA ALA A 62 -19.62 0.58 2.22
C ALA A 62 -19.95 0.36 3.71
N PRO A 63 -20.52 -0.80 4.12
CA PRO A 63 -20.79 -1.05 5.54
C PRO A 63 -19.51 -1.09 6.39
N VAL A 64 -18.41 -1.57 5.81
CA VAL A 64 -17.08 -1.61 6.45
C VAL A 64 -16.58 -0.19 6.72
N ILE A 65 -16.62 0.68 5.71
CA ILE A 65 -16.20 2.09 5.84
C ILE A 65 -17.10 2.84 6.83
N GLU A 66 -18.41 2.65 6.75
CA GLU A 66 -19.39 3.27 7.67
C GLU A 66 -19.15 2.83 9.11
N SER A 67 -18.84 1.56 9.34
CA SER A 67 -18.58 1.03 10.69
C SER A 67 -17.28 1.58 11.30
N VAL A 68 -16.23 1.79 10.51
CA VAL A 68 -15.00 2.45 10.97
C VAL A 68 -15.28 3.92 11.35
N TRP A 69 -16.13 4.60 10.59
CA TRP A 69 -16.48 6.00 10.86
C TRP A 69 -17.35 6.17 12.11
N GLU A 70 -18.29 5.25 12.32
CA GLU A 70 -19.26 5.32 13.41
C GLU A 70 -18.73 4.82 14.77
N ASN A 71 -17.53 4.22 14.80
CA ASN A 71 -16.85 3.73 16.01
C ASN A 71 -17.78 2.96 16.96
N ARG A 72 -18.52 2.00 16.40
CA ARG A 72 -19.54 1.23 17.13
C ARG A 72 -18.90 0.24 18.11
N ASN A 73 -19.50 0.09 19.29
CA ASN A 73 -19.18 -0.99 20.23
C ASN A 73 -19.64 -2.34 19.65
N MET A 74 -18.68 -3.14 19.18
CA MET A 74 -18.90 -4.48 18.64
C MET A 74 -18.49 -5.53 19.68
N ASN A 75 -18.97 -6.77 19.54
CA ASN A 75 -18.37 -7.89 20.27
C ASN A 75 -17.02 -8.28 19.62
N GLU A 76 -16.17 -8.99 20.36
CA GLU A 76 -14.80 -9.36 19.91
C GLU A 76 -14.78 -10.09 18.56
N ARG A 77 -15.78 -10.95 18.29
CA ARG A 77 -15.84 -11.71 17.03
C ARG A 77 -16.13 -10.79 15.84
N ASP A 78 -17.10 -9.90 15.99
CA ASP A 78 -17.51 -8.97 14.95
C ASP A 78 -16.41 -7.93 14.68
N GLU A 79 -15.66 -7.55 15.73
CA GLU A 79 -14.48 -6.70 15.62
C GLU A 79 -13.38 -7.34 14.78
N LEU A 80 -13.04 -8.62 15.03
CA LEU A 80 -12.03 -9.35 14.24
C LEU A 80 -12.43 -9.50 12.77
N VAL A 81 -13.72 -9.73 12.49
CA VAL A 81 -14.23 -9.82 11.12
C VAL A 81 -14.14 -8.46 10.43
N LEU A 82 -14.51 -7.38 11.13
CA LEU A 82 -14.41 -6.01 10.63
C LEU A 82 -12.95 -5.64 10.35
N GLU A 83 -12.03 -5.91 11.28
CA GLU A 83 -10.60 -5.65 11.12
C GLU A 83 -10.06 -6.33 9.86
N LYS A 84 -10.40 -7.59 9.65
CA LYS A 84 -9.99 -8.33 8.45
C LYS A 84 -10.53 -7.68 7.16
N GLU A 85 -11.79 -7.29 7.13
CA GLU A 85 -12.39 -6.62 5.96
C GLU A 85 -11.79 -5.22 5.73
N VAL A 86 -11.48 -4.47 6.78
CA VAL A 86 -10.80 -3.17 6.72
C VAL A 86 -9.39 -3.34 6.14
N LEU A 87 -8.63 -4.32 6.62
CA LEU A 87 -7.29 -4.63 6.11
C LEU A 87 -7.35 -5.05 4.64
N GLU A 88 -8.34 -5.84 4.24
CA GLU A 88 -8.51 -6.22 2.85
C GLU A 88 -8.89 -5.03 1.96
N PHE A 89 -9.82 -4.18 2.41
CA PHE A 89 -10.17 -2.94 1.73
C PHE A 89 -8.93 -2.06 1.54
N TRP A 90 -8.18 -1.82 2.61
CA TRP A 90 -6.96 -1.01 2.57
C TRP A 90 -5.93 -1.59 1.60
N ARG A 91 -5.71 -2.91 1.63
CA ARG A 91 -4.81 -3.58 0.70
C ARG A 91 -5.24 -3.38 -0.76
N ILE A 92 -6.52 -3.61 -1.08
CA ILE A 92 -7.06 -3.46 -2.43
C ILE A 92 -6.90 -2.03 -2.95
N VAL A 93 -7.24 -1.03 -2.13
CA VAL A 93 -7.12 0.39 -2.50
C VAL A 93 -5.65 0.78 -2.66
N LYS A 94 -4.81 0.42 -1.69
CA LYS A 94 -3.39 0.76 -1.71
C LYS A 94 -2.69 0.16 -2.94
N ASP A 95 -2.87 -1.13 -3.18
CA ASP A 95 -2.15 -1.86 -4.23
C ASP A 95 -2.73 -1.56 -5.63
N GLY A 96 -4.05 -1.36 -5.72
CA GLY A 96 -4.73 -1.19 -7.01
C GLY A 96 -4.74 0.24 -7.54
N ILE A 97 -4.61 1.26 -6.69
CA ILE A 97 -4.68 2.66 -7.14
C ILE A 97 -3.66 3.58 -6.47
N ALA A 98 -3.53 3.56 -5.14
CA ALA A 98 -2.75 4.59 -4.44
C ALA A 98 -1.23 4.48 -4.68
N MET A 99 -0.65 3.29 -4.50
CA MET A 99 0.79 3.06 -4.66
C MET A 99 1.25 3.21 -6.11
N PRO A 100 0.57 2.61 -7.12
CA PRO A 100 0.98 2.79 -8.52
C PRO A 100 0.97 4.25 -8.95
N LEU A 101 -0.09 5.01 -8.60
CA LEU A 101 -0.16 6.44 -8.89
C LEU A 101 0.93 7.24 -8.20
N LEU A 102 1.25 6.90 -6.95
CA LEU A 102 2.31 7.57 -6.19
C LEU A 102 3.70 7.31 -6.79
N ILE A 103 3.99 6.06 -7.17
CA ILE A 103 5.26 5.66 -7.81
C ILE A 103 5.42 6.39 -9.14
N ASP A 104 4.37 6.40 -9.97
CA ASP A 104 4.41 7.06 -11.27
C ASP A 104 4.50 8.59 -11.12
N LEU A 105 3.84 9.17 -10.11
CA LEU A 105 3.98 10.59 -9.79
C LEU A 105 5.43 10.93 -9.45
N CYS A 106 6.04 10.19 -8.52
CA CYS A 106 7.44 10.37 -8.14
C CYS A 106 8.36 10.22 -9.36
N THR A 107 8.16 9.20 -10.18
CA THR A 107 8.93 8.96 -11.41
C THR A 107 8.81 10.14 -12.38
N LYS A 108 7.58 10.64 -12.58
CA LYS A 108 7.30 11.76 -13.50
C LYS A 108 7.98 13.05 -13.07
N VAL A 109 8.06 13.31 -11.76
CA VAL A 109 8.70 14.51 -11.21
C VAL A 109 10.16 14.28 -10.79
N CYS A 110 10.77 13.17 -11.21
CA CYS A 110 12.15 12.79 -10.90
C CYS A 110 12.47 12.74 -9.38
N LEU A 111 11.45 12.42 -8.56
CA LEU A 111 11.63 12.13 -7.14
C LEU A 111 11.99 10.66 -6.94
N SER A 112 12.71 10.37 -5.85
CA SER A 112 12.92 8.99 -5.42
C SER A 112 11.58 8.27 -5.24
N ALA A 113 11.54 6.99 -5.57
CA ALA A 113 10.39 6.15 -5.28
C ALA A 113 10.02 6.25 -3.78
N PRO A 114 8.73 6.13 -3.43
CA PRO A 114 8.29 6.13 -2.03
C PRO A 114 9.08 5.12 -1.21
N SER A 115 9.41 5.50 0.03
CA SER A 115 10.12 4.62 0.96
C SER A 115 9.43 3.27 1.03
N SER A 116 10.18 2.22 0.69
CA SER A 116 9.71 0.84 0.75
C SER A 116 10.75 -0.03 1.45
N LEU A 117 10.34 -1.21 1.93
CA LEU A 117 11.28 -2.18 2.50
C LEU A 117 12.43 -2.50 1.52
N MET A 118 12.16 -2.44 0.21
CA MET A 118 13.14 -2.71 -0.84
C MET A 118 14.14 -1.57 -1.05
N CYS A 119 13.83 -0.37 -0.56
CA CYS A 119 14.76 0.76 -0.58
C CYS A 119 15.80 0.68 0.56
N LEU A 120 15.65 -0.26 1.50
CA LEU A 120 16.62 -0.43 2.58
C LEU A 120 17.89 -1.13 2.07
N PRO A 121 19.07 -0.78 2.60
CA PRO A 121 20.30 -1.55 2.41
C PRO A 121 20.09 -3.04 2.73
N PRO A 122 20.74 -3.96 2.00
CA PRO A 122 20.63 -5.41 2.22
C PRO A 122 20.85 -5.82 3.68
N GLU A 123 21.78 -5.16 4.36
CA GLU A 123 22.15 -5.43 5.75
C GLU A 123 20.99 -5.11 6.70
N LEU A 124 20.27 -4.01 6.46
CA LEU A 124 19.10 -3.64 7.25
C LEU A 124 17.92 -4.59 6.97
N ARG A 125 17.73 -4.99 5.72
CA ARG A 125 16.71 -5.98 5.37
C ARG A 125 16.96 -7.31 6.06
N MET A 126 18.21 -7.78 6.07
CA MET A 126 18.59 -9.01 6.76
C MET A 126 18.35 -8.91 8.27
N LYS A 127 18.76 -7.81 8.92
CA LYS A 127 18.49 -7.59 10.35
C LYS A 127 17.00 -7.60 10.69
N ILE A 128 16.16 -7.04 9.82
CA ILE A 128 14.71 -7.12 9.99
C ILE A 128 14.25 -8.58 9.91
N LEU A 129 14.69 -9.35 8.91
CA LEU A 129 14.36 -10.78 8.81
C LEU A 129 14.84 -11.58 10.02
N GLU A 130 16.04 -11.32 10.50
CA GLU A 130 16.59 -11.96 11.71
C GLU A 130 15.79 -11.65 12.97
N SER A 131 15.04 -10.55 13.02
CA SER A 131 14.17 -10.24 14.16
C SER A 131 12.84 -10.99 14.14
N LEU A 132 12.48 -11.60 13.00
CA LEU A 132 11.23 -12.34 12.83
C LEU A 132 11.36 -13.80 13.31
N ARG A 133 10.22 -14.42 13.64
CA ARG A 133 10.14 -15.87 13.88
C ARG A 133 10.26 -16.63 12.56
N GLY A 134 10.74 -17.88 12.62
CA GLY A 134 10.90 -18.73 11.43
C GLY A 134 9.64 -18.81 10.55
N VAL A 135 8.48 -19.01 11.16
CA VAL A 135 7.18 -19.05 10.45
C VAL A 135 6.89 -17.76 9.68
N ASP A 136 7.27 -16.61 10.23
CA ASP A 136 7.00 -15.31 9.62
C ASP A 136 8.02 -14.99 8.52
N ILE A 137 9.27 -15.45 8.65
CA ILE A 137 10.29 -15.42 7.58
C ILE A 137 9.80 -16.22 6.35
N ALA A 138 9.23 -17.41 6.57
CA ALA A 138 8.68 -18.22 5.49
C ALA A 138 7.54 -17.52 4.74
N LYS A 139 6.71 -16.72 5.43
CA LYS A 139 5.67 -15.90 4.80
C LYS A 139 6.28 -14.76 3.98
N VAL A 140 7.28 -14.06 4.52
CA VAL A 140 8.00 -12.97 3.84
C VAL A 140 8.63 -13.45 2.54
N GLY A 141 9.21 -14.65 2.53
CA GLY A 141 9.81 -15.26 1.34
C GLY A 141 8.82 -15.51 0.18
N ARG A 142 7.50 -15.43 0.41
CA ARG A 142 6.47 -15.58 -0.63
C ARG A 142 6.09 -14.27 -1.32
N VAL A 143 6.55 -13.13 -0.82
CA VAL A 143 6.08 -11.81 -1.30
C VAL A 143 6.69 -11.47 -2.67
N CYS A 144 7.99 -11.67 -2.86
CA CYS A 144 8.67 -11.40 -4.13
C CYS A 144 10.01 -12.16 -4.24
N LYS A 145 10.65 -12.11 -5.41
CA LYS A 145 11.90 -12.83 -5.68
C LYS A 145 13.05 -12.42 -4.75
N GLU A 146 13.19 -11.13 -4.48
CA GLU A 146 14.29 -10.61 -3.67
C GLU A 146 14.15 -10.99 -2.19
N LEU A 147 12.95 -10.87 -1.62
CA LEU A 147 12.65 -11.34 -0.26
C LEU A 147 12.74 -12.86 -0.14
N ARG A 148 12.38 -13.60 -1.19
CA ARG A 148 12.57 -15.04 -1.25
C ARG A 148 14.04 -15.41 -1.15
N ASN A 149 14.90 -14.75 -1.93
CA ASN A 149 16.34 -15.00 -1.90
C ASN A 149 16.92 -14.69 -0.51
N LEU A 150 16.50 -13.59 0.13
CA LEU A 150 16.92 -13.27 1.50
C LEU A 150 16.44 -14.31 2.52
N ALA A 151 15.19 -14.78 2.38
CA ALA A 151 14.60 -15.79 3.26
C ALA A 151 15.18 -17.21 3.05
N SER A 152 15.90 -17.47 1.96
CA SER A 152 16.55 -18.75 1.68
C SER A 152 18.00 -18.81 2.20
N ASN A 153 18.38 -17.94 3.14
CA ASN A 153 19.72 -17.95 3.73
C ASN A 153 19.86 -19.05 4.78
N ASP A 154 20.78 -20.00 4.58
CA ASP A 154 21.00 -21.12 5.49
C ASP A 154 21.48 -20.70 6.89
N GLU A 155 22.31 -19.67 6.98
CA GLU A 155 22.81 -19.16 8.27
C GLU A 155 21.66 -18.52 9.08
N LEU A 156 20.71 -17.89 8.40
CA LEU A 156 19.48 -17.39 9.03
C LEU A 156 18.68 -18.56 9.63
N TRP A 157 18.49 -19.66 8.89
CA TRP A 157 17.73 -20.81 9.39
C TRP A 157 18.44 -21.59 10.48
N LYS A 158 19.77 -21.71 10.45
CA LYS A 158 20.55 -22.28 11.56
C LYS A 158 20.32 -21.51 12.85
N LYS A 159 20.42 -20.17 12.79
CA LYS A 159 20.15 -19.28 13.93
C LYS A 159 18.73 -19.46 14.45
N LYS A 160 17.73 -19.48 13.56
CA LYS A 160 16.32 -19.63 13.94
C LYS A 160 16.03 -20.99 14.57
N TYR A 161 16.67 -22.05 14.06
CA TYR A 161 16.55 -23.38 14.64
C TYR A 161 17.10 -23.42 16.07
N ALA A 162 18.30 -22.89 16.29
CA ALA A 162 18.91 -22.80 17.63
C ALA A 162 18.06 -21.97 18.61
N GLU A 163 17.49 -20.85 18.15
CA GLU A 163 16.58 -20.01 18.96
C GLU A 163 15.29 -20.73 19.39
N GLU A 164 14.75 -21.62 18.55
CA GLU A 164 13.47 -22.29 18.78
C GLU A 164 13.61 -23.65 19.49
N PHE A 165 14.68 -24.39 19.21
CA PHE A 165 14.87 -25.76 19.67
C PHE A 165 16.13 -25.98 20.52
N GLY A 166 16.99 -24.96 20.66
CA GLY A 166 18.30 -25.06 21.33
C GLY A 166 19.44 -25.47 20.39
N ASP A 167 20.68 -25.30 20.84
CA ASP A 167 21.87 -25.81 20.15
C ASP A 167 21.94 -27.34 20.30
N CYS A 168 22.26 -28.05 19.21
CA CYS A 168 22.59 -29.48 19.27
C CYS A 168 24.00 -29.72 19.83
#